data_AF-A0A661NAH1-F1
#
_entry.id   AF-A0A661NAH1-F1
#
_cell.length_a   1.000
_cell.length_b   1.000
_cell.length_c   1.000
_cell.angle_alpha   90.00
_cell.angle_beta   90.00
_cell.angle_gamma   90.00
#
_symmetry.space_group_name_H-M   'P 1'
#
loop_
_entity.id
_entity.type
_entity.pdbx_description
1 polymer ?
#
loop_
_entity_poly.entity_id
_entity_poly.type
_entity_poly.pdbx_seq_one_letter_code
_entity_poly.pdbx_strand_id
1 'polypeptide(L)'
;MSRIMSLIVFSLLVSSFAAPAAAQPTEGDTASYQRLRERLRTRFLVVGEAPGQSMPAHIRSDDEGYIRWADATIDLGWYIGVLATEHYLAESLPGADVARTRAELASALAAMERLDRSADAFFPAPCSNTPALNGFFLRDDIPAGFHGSFSGLSQTRSDSLEPEPNFNEMSQDQAYHVLLGLALVKALVPAEVEVDGRRLNADAVAQATRILRHIAARPDWVIRNPACGDRPVARGDAAGAYSRGTAAIANFITDGAFVPEENILGTLWDLGRDPDAAFYRNVDNLHMIMAIAAVGDGWGDETLDVLVDLAVPQGWHVYPLLHRVIHGEAGSPRWCSLGAAAGDAAAAMLGELPAGAEPRSPRPGGPAVHSFTSSNRFIRPAARAYVGPEGSAGHQFHGLDFMMLHNLLAIAFEVPVCGDPVTPPTDSGTGGPSDAGVAADAAADAAADAAAGADGAAAGGGTPTGEMSGGCAVSAGRPLAAPWAGLVFVVGAALALRRRRR
;
A
#
# COMPACT_ATOMS: atom_id res chain seq x y z
N MET A 1 -36.14 15.49 52.93
CA MET A 1 -35.67 15.93 51.59
C MET A 1 -34.20 15.62 51.29
N SER A 2 -33.49 14.78 52.07
CA SER A 2 -32.04 14.54 51.90
C SER A 2 -31.66 13.21 51.21
N ARG A 3 -32.62 12.32 50.88
CA ARG A 3 -32.34 10.99 50.30
C ARG A 3 -32.60 10.86 48.79
N ILE A 4 -33.20 11.87 48.15
CA ILE A 4 -33.49 11.86 46.70
C ILE A 4 -32.35 12.48 45.88
N MET A 5 -31.48 13.29 46.51
CA MET A 5 -30.36 13.96 45.83
C MET A 5 -29.12 13.06 45.64
N SER A 6 -28.97 11.97 46.42
CA SER A 6 -27.87 11.01 46.24
C SER A 6 -28.10 9.99 45.12
N LEU A 7 -29.34 9.78 44.65
CA LEU A 7 -29.61 8.87 43.53
C LEU A 7 -29.39 9.52 42.15
N ILE A 8 -29.51 10.85 42.06
CA ILE A 8 -29.27 11.58 40.80
C ILE A 8 -27.76 11.77 40.54
N VAL A 9 -26.94 11.88 41.58
CA VAL A 9 -25.47 11.96 41.45
C VAL A 9 -24.85 10.59 41.15
N PHE A 10 -25.43 9.48 41.62
CA PHE A 10 -24.96 8.14 41.30
C PHE A 10 -25.37 7.68 39.88
N SER A 11 -26.49 8.18 39.36
CA SER A 11 -26.93 7.88 37.99
C SER A 11 -26.25 8.72 36.90
N LEU A 12 -25.51 9.77 37.27
CA LEU A 12 -24.71 10.62 36.37
C LEU A 12 -23.22 10.20 36.31
N LEU A 13 -22.78 9.32 37.21
CA LEU A 13 -21.42 8.77 37.26
C LEU A 13 -21.27 7.41 36.56
N VAL A 14 -22.39 6.84 36.09
CA VAL A 14 -22.43 5.66 35.20
C VAL A 14 -22.91 6.08 33.80
N SER A 15 -22.59 7.31 33.39
CA SER A 15 -22.40 7.62 31.97
C SER A 15 -21.04 7.04 31.61
N SER A 16 -20.99 5.71 31.51
CA SER A 16 -19.83 4.98 31.02
C SER A 16 -19.41 5.60 29.70
N PHE A 17 -18.29 6.34 29.74
CA PHE A 17 -17.50 6.63 28.55
C PHE A 17 -16.99 5.27 28.07
N ALA A 18 -17.85 4.53 27.35
CA ALA A 18 -17.36 3.54 26.43
C ALA A 18 -16.53 4.32 25.44
N ALA A 19 -15.22 4.34 25.65
CA ALA A 19 -14.29 4.80 24.63
C ALA A 19 -14.71 4.08 23.34
N PRO A 20 -14.85 4.81 22.21
CA PRO A 20 -15.19 4.17 20.95
C PRO A 20 -14.23 3.01 20.77
N ALA A 21 -14.78 1.79 20.68
CA ALA A 21 -13.98 0.61 20.44
C ALA A 21 -13.23 0.88 19.13
N ALA A 22 -11.90 0.98 19.20
CA ALA A 22 -11.09 1.27 18.04
C ALA A 22 -11.43 0.29 16.91
N ALA A 23 -11.50 0.80 15.68
CA ALA A 23 -11.74 -0.01 14.50
C ALA A 23 -10.65 -1.09 14.41
N GLN A 24 -11.04 -2.34 14.64
CA GLN A 24 -10.19 -3.52 14.54
C GLN A 24 -10.84 -4.48 13.54
N PRO A 25 -10.05 -5.21 12.73
CA PRO A 25 -10.60 -6.26 11.89
C PRO A 25 -11.42 -7.25 12.72
N THR A 26 -12.58 -7.65 12.20
CA THR A 26 -13.44 -8.65 12.84
C THR A 26 -12.89 -10.07 12.62
N GLU A 27 -13.45 -11.05 13.33
CA GLU A 27 -13.18 -12.47 13.04
C GLU A 27 -13.52 -12.83 11.59
N GLY A 28 -14.62 -12.27 11.07
CA GLY A 28 -15.03 -12.46 9.68
C GLY A 28 -13.99 -11.95 8.69
N ASP A 29 -13.39 -10.79 8.99
CA ASP A 29 -12.35 -10.18 8.16
C ASP A 29 -11.07 -11.03 8.19
N THR A 30 -10.69 -11.53 9.37
CA THR A 30 -9.53 -12.42 9.52
C THR A 30 -9.71 -13.74 8.76
N ALA A 31 -10.91 -14.32 8.79
CA ALA A 31 -11.23 -15.54 8.02
C ALA A 31 -11.20 -15.28 6.50
N SER A 32 -11.67 -14.11 6.07
CA SER A 32 -11.54 -13.65 4.69
C SER A 32 -10.08 -13.45 4.28
N TYR A 33 -9.28 -12.81 5.14
CA TYR A 33 -7.84 -12.63 4.94
C TYR A 33 -7.12 -13.95 4.68
N GLN A 34 -7.27 -14.93 5.58
CA GLN A 34 -6.59 -16.23 5.47
C GLN A 34 -6.97 -16.97 4.18
N ARG A 35 -8.26 -16.91 3.81
CA ARG A 35 -8.76 -17.52 2.56
C ARG A 35 -8.18 -16.83 1.33
N LEU A 36 -8.10 -15.50 1.31
CA LEU A 36 -7.49 -14.74 0.21
C LEU A 36 -5.98 -14.98 0.12
N ARG A 37 -5.29 -15.13 1.26
CA ARG A 37 -3.87 -15.42 1.29
C ARG A 37 -3.54 -16.78 0.68
N GLU A 38 -4.32 -17.80 1.01
CA GLU A 38 -4.22 -19.13 0.39
C GLU A 38 -4.54 -19.07 -1.11
N ARG A 39 -5.59 -18.33 -1.48
CA ARG A 39 -5.98 -18.14 -2.87
C ARG A 39 -4.91 -17.44 -3.70
N LEU A 40 -4.24 -16.41 -3.16
CA LEU A 40 -3.10 -15.76 -3.81
C LEU A 40 -2.02 -16.80 -4.16
N ARG A 41 -1.58 -17.59 -3.18
CA ARG A 41 -0.51 -18.60 -3.34
C ARG A 41 -0.86 -19.76 -4.26
N THR A 42 -2.14 -20.09 -4.39
CA THR A 42 -2.58 -21.25 -5.18
C THR A 42 -3.09 -20.88 -6.57
N ARG A 43 -3.53 -19.64 -6.79
CA ARG A 43 -4.23 -19.25 -8.03
C ARG A 43 -3.61 -18.09 -8.79
N PHE A 44 -2.77 -17.27 -8.14
CA PHE A 44 -2.24 -16.01 -8.70
C PHE A 44 -0.72 -15.88 -8.59
N LEU A 45 -0.07 -16.71 -7.79
CA LEU A 45 1.35 -16.58 -7.49
C LEU A 45 2.03 -17.94 -7.46
N VAL A 46 3.24 -18.01 -8.01
CA VAL A 46 4.18 -19.10 -7.75
C VAL A 46 5.34 -18.50 -6.98
N VAL A 47 5.52 -18.88 -5.71
CA VAL A 47 6.63 -18.37 -4.89
C VAL A 47 7.95 -18.98 -5.36
N GLY A 48 8.97 -18.14 -5.51
CA GLY A 48 10.33 -18.53 -5.87
C GLY A 48 11.11 -17.41 -6.56
N GLU A 49 12.30 -17.72 -7.07
CA GLU A 49 13.24 -16.73 -7.62
C GLU A 49 13.42 -16.81 -9.15
N ALA A 50 12.84 -17.80 -9.82
CA ALA A 50 12.91 -17.90 -11.28
C ALA A 50 12.03 -16.84 -11.98
N PRO A 51 12.23 -16.58 -13.30
CA PRO A 51 11.38 -15.65 -14.05
C PRO A 51 9.88 -15.93 -13.88
N GLY A 52 9.11 -14.87 -13.63
CA GLY A 52 7.69 -14.90 -13.27
C GLY A 52 7.33 -15.42 -11.88
N GLN A 53 8.28 -15.97 -11.13
CA GLN A 53 8.04 -16.35 -9.73
C GLN A 53 8.11 -15.14 -8.80
N SER A 54 7.33 -15.24 -7.73
CA SER A 54 7.05 -14.19 -6.74
C SER A 54 6.44 -12.91 -7.31
N MET A 55 5.87 -12.97 -8.52
CA MET A 55 5.11 -11.89 -9.15
C MET A 55 3.61 -12.23 -9.21
N PRO A 56 2.76 -11.58 -8.40
CA PRO A 56 1.32 -11.83 -8.45
C PRO A 56 0.75 -11.50 -9.82
N ALA A 57 -0.11 -12.37 -10.34
CA ALA A 57 -0.86 -12.10 -11.55
C ALA A 57 -1.95 -11.06 -11.30
N HIS A 58 -2.04 -10.07 -12.19
CA HIS A 58 -3.00 -8.97 -12.13
C HIS A 58 -4.45 -9.46 -12.29
N ILE A 59 -4.69 -10.35 -13.26
CA ILE A 59 -6.02 -10.85 -13.63
C ILE A 59 -5.96 -12.35 -13.88
N ARG A 60 -7.01 -13.04 -13.46
CA ARG A 60 -7.30 -14.42 -13.87
C ARG A 60 -8.71 -14.52 -14.44
N SER A 61 -8.85 -15.15 -15.60
CA SER A 61 -10.15 -15.51 -16.18
C SER A 61 -10.18 -17.02 -16.47
N ASP A 62 -10.93 -17.77 -15.65
CA ASP A 62 -11.14 -19.20 -15.90
C ASP A 62 -12.05 -19.42 -17.12
N ASP A 63 -13.04 -18.55 -17.32
CA ASP A 63 -14.00 -18.65 -18.43
C ASP A 63 -13.30 -18.46 -19.80
N GLU A 64 -12.32 -17.56 -19.85
CA GLU A 64 -11.50 -17.32 -21.05
C GLU A 64 -10.18 -18.12 -21.06
N GLY A 65 -9.89 -18.87 -20.00
CA GLY A 65 -8.71 -19.72 -19.91
C GLY A 65 -7.36 -18.98 -19.91
N TYR A 66 -7.28 -17.77 -19.34
CA TYR A 66 -6.03 -17.00 -19.27
C TYR A 66 -5.72 -16.43 -17.88
N ILE A 67 -4.43 -16.13 -17.69
CA ILE A 67 -3.89 -15.36 -16.57
C ILE A 67 -2.96 -14.28 -17.11
N ARG A 68 -3.02 -13.09 -16.51
CA ARG A 68 -2.38 -11.88 -17.03
C ARG A 68 -1.53 -11.19 -15.98
N TRP A 69 -0.35 -10.75 -16.39
CA TRP A 69 0.53 -9.80 -15.73
C TRP A 69 0.60 -8.56 -16.63
N ALA A 70 0.41 -7.37 -16.11
CA ALA A 70 0.49 -6.14 -16.91
C ALA A 70 1.11 -5.05 -16.06
N ASP A 71 0.39 -4.63 -15.02
CA ASP A 71 0.90 -3.76 -13.98
C ASP A 71 1.53 -4.58 -12.83
N ALA A 72 2.25 -5.65 -13.18
CA ALA A 72 2.67 -6.67 -12.21
C ALA A 72 3.61 -6.14 -11.13
N THR A 73 4.39 -5.08 -11.40
CA THR A 73 5.21 -4.41 -10.38
C THR A 73 4.40 -3.60 -9.38
N ILE A 74 3.22 -3.09 -9.75
CA ILE A 74 2.27 -2.54 -8.76
C ILE A 74 1.84 -3.68 -7.83
N ASP A 75 1.39 -4.80 -8.37
CA ASP A 75 0.95 -5.94 -7.58
C ASP A 75 2.10 -6.52 -6.72
N LEU A 76 3.33 -6.52 -7.24
CA LEU A 76 4.55 -6.90 -6.50
C LEU A 76 4.83 -5.95 -5.33
N GLY A 77 4.76 -4.63 -5.53
CA GLY A 77 4.93 -3.65 -4.47
C GLY A 77 3.92 -3.84 -3.33
N TRP A 78 2.65 -4.08 -3.68
CA TRP A 78 1.61 -4.42 -2.70
C TRP A 78 1.87 -5.76 -2.01
N TYR A 79 2.34 -6.77 -2.75
CA TYR A 79 2.68 -8.06 -2.16
C TYR A 79 3.84 -7.97 -1.16
N ILE A 80 4.89 -7.21 -1.49
CA ILE A 80 6.00 -6.92 -0.59
C ILE A 80 5.48 -6.25 0.70
N GLY A 81 4.60 -5.25 0.58
CA GLY A 81 4.05 -4.58 1.76
C GLY A 81 3.06 -5.45 2.57
N VAL A 82 2.29 -6.34 1.94
CA VAL A 82 1.50 -7.36 2.64
C VAL A 82 2.41 -8.28 3.45
N LEU A 83 3.52 -8.74 2.88
CA LEU A 83 4.49 -9.59 3.57
C LEU A 83 5.20 -8.87 4.73
N ALA A 84 5.56 -7.60 4.55
CA ALA A 84 6.16 -6.78 5.60
C ALA A 84 5.20 -6.61 6.80
N THR A 85 3.92 -6.33 6.50
CA THR A 85 2.89 -6.18 7.53
C THR A 85 2.49 -7.52 8.18
N GLU A 86 2.48 -8.63 7.42
CA GLU A 86 2.36 -10.00 7.96
C GLU A 86 3.50 -10.33 8.91
N HIS A 87 4.74 -9.97 8.57
CA HIS A 87 5.92 -10.20 9.39
C HIS A 87 5.76 -9.51 10.75
N TYR A 88 5.42 -8.21 10.75
CA TYR A 88 5.22 -7.44 11.97
C TYR A 88 4.11 -8.02 12.86
N LEU A 89 2.93 -8.28 12.29
CA LEU A 89 1.80 -8.85 13.05
C LEU A 89 2.10 -10.25 13.59
N ALA A 90 2.88 -11.06 12.86
CA ALA A 90 3.23 -12.39 13.32
C ALA A 90 4.27 -12.36 14.45
N GLU A 91 5.21 -11.41 14.45
CA GLU A 91 6.16 -11.23 15.56
C GLU A 91 5.47 -10.79 16.86
N SER A 92 4.36 -10.04 16.78
CA SER A 92 3.61 -9.64 17.98
C SER A 92 2.73 -10.77 18.55
N LEU A 93 2.57 -11.88 17.83
CA LEU A 93 1.74 -13.02 18.22
C LEU A 93 2.58 -14.23 18.68
N PRO A 94 2.49 -14.64 19.96
CA PRO A 94 3.22 -15.80 20.46
C PRO A 94 2.92 -17.10 19.68
N GLY A 95 3.95 -17.67 19.05
CA GLY A 95 3.87 -18.96 18.36
C GLY A 95 3.44 -18.90 16.88
N ALA A 96 3.30 -17.71 16.29
CA ALA A 96 3.09 -17.58 14.86
C ALA A 96 4.32 -18.05 14.06
N ASP A 97 4.10 -18.69 12.91
CA ASP A 97 5.19 -19.11 12.00
C ASP A 97 5.62 -17.94 11.11
N VAL A 98 6.56 -17.15 11.62
CA VAL A 98 7.14 -16.01 10.90
C VAL A 98 8.13 -16.46 9.80
N ALA A 99 8.67 -17.67 9.90
CA ALA A 99 9.73 -18.14 9.00
C ALA A 99 9.25 -18.24 7.55
N ARG A 100 8.01 -18.72 7.35
CA ARG A 100 7.40 -18.77 6.01
C ARG A 100 7.24 -17.37 5.41
N THR A 101 6.73 -16.41 6.17
CA THR A 101 6.56 -15.03 5.69
C THR A 101 7.90 -14.40 5.33
N ARG A 102 8.94 -14.61 6.15
CA ARG A 102 10.30 -14.15 5.85
C ARG A 102 10.86 -14.75 4.56
N ALA A 103 10.68 -16.06 4.35
CA ALA A 103 11.12 -16.72 3.12
C ALA A 103 10.38 -16.19 1.88
N GLU A 104 9.06 -15.99 1.97
CA GLU A 104 8.28 -15.40 0.88
C GLU A 104 8.67 -13.93 0.60
N LEU A 105 8.98 -13.15 1.64
CA LEU A 105 9.48 -11.77 1.51
C LEU A 105 10.86 -11.74 0.84
N ALA A 106 11.76 -12.65 1.20
CA ALA A 106 13.06 -12.79 0.55
C ALA A 106 12.89 -13.07 -0.95
N SER A 107 11.99 -13.99 -1.33
CA SER A 107 11.72 -14.28 -2.75
C SER A 107 11.06 -13.11 -3.50
N ALA A 108 10.19 -12.34 -2.85
CA ALA A 108 9.58 -11.15 -3.46
C ALA A 108 10.61 -10.03 -3.69
N LEU A 109 11.50 -9.78 -2.73
CA LEU A 109 12.62 -8.83 -2.89
C LEU A 109 13.61 -9.30 -3.95
N ALA A 110 13.88 -10.61 -4.04
CA ALA A 110 14.69 -11.18 -5.10
C ALA A 110 14.05 -11.02 -6.48
N ALA A 111 12.72 -11.12 -6.58
CA ALA A 111 12.01 -10.86 -7.84
C ALA A 111 12.14 -9.40 -8.28
N MET A 112 12.00 -8.43 -7.37
CA MET A 112 12.21 -7.02 -7.69
C MET A 112 13.65 -6.73 -8.14
N GLU A 113 14.65 -7.26 -7.43
CA GLU A 113 16.05 -7.15 -7.82
C GLU A 113 16.33 -7.79 -9.19
N ARG A 114 15.67 -8.90 -9.51
CA ARG A 114 15.77 -9.58 -10.81
C ARG A 114 15.22 -8.71 -11.94
N LEU A 115 14.12 -8.00 -11.73
CA LEU A 115 13.55 -7.07 -12.71
C LEU A 115 14.45 -5.87 -12.97
N ASP A 116 15.08 -5.30 -11.93
CA ASP A 116 16.11 -4.24 -12.03
C ASP A 116 17.31 -4.78 -12.83
N ARG A 117 17.90 -5.89 -12.37
CA ARG A 117 19.08 -6.51 -12.98
C ARG A 117 18.91 -6.79 -14.48
N SER A 118 17.74 -7.29 -14.86
CA SER A 118 17.49 -7.79 -16.21
C SER A 118 17.02 -6.70 -17.18
N ALA A 119 16.64 -5.52 -16.70
CA ALA A 119 16.05 -4.48 -17.53
C ALA A 119 16.99 -4.04 -18.66
N ASP A 120 18.24 -3.76 -18.33
CA ASP A 120 19.23 -3.34 -19.32
C ASP A 120 19.55 -4.41 -20.37
N ALA A 121 19.26 -5.69 -20.09
CA ALA A 121 19.51 -6.81 -21.00
C ALA A 121 18.30 -7.24 -21.83
N PHE A 122 17.11 -6.72 -21.52
CA PHE A 122 15.85 -7.14 -22.13
C PHE A 122 15.65 -6.58 -23.54
N PHE A 123 16.13 -5.36 -23.80
CA PHE A 123 15.81 -4.63 -25.02
C PHE A 123 16.69 -5.08 -26.20
N PRO A 124 16.12 -5.23 -27.40
CA PRO A 124 16.88 -5.63 -28.58
C PRO A 124 17.84 -4.52 -29.04
N ALA A 125 18.83 -4.89 -29.88
CA ALA A 125 19.73 -3.94 -30.52
C ALA A 125 18.94 -2.81 -31.24
N PRO A 126 19.39 -1.55 -31.17
CA PRO A 126 20.73 -1.09 -30.74
C PRO A 126 20.87 -0.80 -29.24
N CYS A 127 19.90 -1.18 -28.40
CA CYS A 127 20.02 -0.99 -26.96
C CYS A 127 21.16 -1.82 -26.35
N SER A 128 21.62 -1.44 -25.16
CA SER A 128 22.48 -2.26 -24.32
C SER A 128 21.84 -3.63 -24.11
N ASN A 129 22.69 -4.63 -23.91
CA ASN A 129 22.29 -5.98 -23.54
C ASN A 129 23.01 -6.45 -22.25
N THR A 130 23.54 -5.51 -21.48
CA THR A 130 24.35 -5.79 -20.28
C THR A 130 23.48 -5.63 -19.02
N PRO A 131 23.25 -6.70 -18.24
CA PRO A 131 22.53 -6.60 -16.98
C PRO A 131 23.16 -5.58 -16.01
N ALA A 132 22.34 -4.78 -15.33
CA ALA A 132 22.80 -3.76 -14.39
C ALA A 132 21.80 -3.58 -13.24
N LEU A 133 22.30 -3.31 -12.03
CA LEU A 133 21.47 -2.87 -10.91
C LEU A 133 21.57 -1.34 -10.81
N ASN A 134 20.68 -0.64 -11.50
CA ASN A 134 20.72 0.82 -11.64
C ASN A 134 19.40 1.50 -11.24
N GLY A 135 18.38 0.72 -10.86
CA GLY A 135 17.07 1.22 -10.44
C GLY A 135 16.05 1.37 -11.58
N PHE A 136 16.47 1.16 -12.83
CA PHE A 136 15.59 0.95 -13.97
C PHE A 136 15.16 -0.52 -13.98
N PHE A 137 13.86 -0.79 -14.04
CA PHE A 137 13.34 -2.17 -13.96
C PHE A 137 12.29 -2.48 -15.03
N LEU A 138 12.09 -3.77 -15.28
CA LEU A 138 11.01 -4.28 -16.14
C LEU A 138 9.68 -4.33 -15.40
N ARG A 139 8.57 -4.17 -16.12
CA ARG A 139 7.23 -4.36 -15.53
C ARG A 139 6.97 -5.80 -15.11
N ASP A 140 7.45 -6.74 -15.91
CA ASP A 140 7.47 -8.16 -15.57
C ASP A 140 8.55 -8.94 -16.36
N ASP A 141 8.75 -10.19 -15.97
CA ASP A 141 9.61 -11.15 -16.68
C ASP A 141 8.92 -12.52 -16.86
N ILE A 142 7.60 -12.50 -17.13
CA ILE A 142 6.81 -13.74 -17.21
C ILE A 142 7.14 -14.52 -18.48
N PRO A 143 7.64 -15.77 -18.37
CA PRO A 143 7.96 -16.55 -19.55
C PRO A 143 6.71 -17.00 -20.30
N ALA A 144 6.85 -17.23 -21.60
CA ALA A 144 5.81 -17.89 -22.40
C ALA A 144 5.44 -19.24 -21.77
N GLY A 145 4.14 -19.56 -21.70
CA GLY A 145 3.67 -20.81 -21.11
C GLY A 145 3.57 -20.84 -19.59
N PHE A 146 3.91 -19.75 -18.88
CA PHE A 146 3.84 -19.71 -17.41
C PHE A 146 2.46 -20.03 -16.81
N HIS A 147 1.37 -19.87 -17.59
CA HIS A 147 0.02 -20.31 -17.20
C HIS A 147 -0.04 -21.80 -16.84
N GLY A 148 0.88 -22.63 -17.34
CA GLY A 148 0.96 -24.07 -17.01
C GLY A 148 1.22 -24.34 -15.52
N SER A 149 1.69 -23.34 -14.77
CA SER A 149 1.80 -23.39 -13.31
C SER A 149 0.44 -23.30 -12.60
N PHE A 150 -0.63 -23.00 -13.32
CA PHE A 150 -1.97 -22.74 -12.79
C PHE A 150 -3.00 -23.66 -13.43
N SER A 151 -3.74 -24.38 -12.60
CA SER A 151 -4.74 -25.35 -13.07
C SER A 151 -5.83 -24.68 -13.92
N GLY A 152 -6.18 -25.31 -15.04
CA GLY A 152 -7.33 -24.93 -15.87
C GLY A 152 -7.11 -23.74 -16.80
N LEU A 153 -5.88 -23.26 -16.96
CA LEU A 153 -5.55 -22.15 -17.85
C LEU A 153 -4.76 -22.63 -19.07
N SER A 154 -4.88 -21.90 -20.18
CA SER A 154 -4.26 -22.23 -21.47
C SER A 154 -3.47 -21.07 -22.08
N GLN A 155 -3.49 -19.88 -21.47
CA GLN A 155 -2.84 -18.70 -22.01
C GLN A 155 -2.16 -17.85 -20.93
N THR A 156 -0.91 -17.48 -21.21
CA THR A 156 -0.16 -16.42 -20.51
C THR A 156 -0.35 -15.11 -21.26
N ARG A 157 -0.72 -14.02 -20.57
CA ARG A 157 -0.67 -12.65 -21.11
C ARG A 157 0.26 -11.82 -20.24
N SER A 158 1.22 -11.11 -20.83
CA SER A 158 2.29 -10.45 -20.08
C SER A 158 2.93 -9.33 -20.90
N ASP A 159 3.33 -8.25 -20.24
CA ASP A 159 4.00 -7.12 -20.88
C ASP A 159 5.38 -7.54 -21.46
N SER A 160 6.06 -8.53 -20.86
CA SER A 160 7.29 -9.11 -21.42
C SER A 160 7.10 -9.97 -22.67
N LEU A 161 5.85 -10.35 -22.99
CA LEU A 161 5.50 -11.13 -24.18
C LEU A 161 4.90 -10.26 -25.30
N GLU A 162 4.74 -8.96 -25.05
CA GLU A 162 4.22 -8.03 -26.06
C GLU A 162 5.25 -7.83 -27.19
N PRO A 163 4.79 -7.65 -28.45
CA PRO A 163 5.70 -7.43 -29.58
C PRO A 163 6.52 -6.14 -29.46
N GLU A 164 6.00 -5.14 -28.75
CA GLU A 164 6.68 -3.86 -28.50
C GLU A 164 7.35 -3.90 -27.12
N PRO A 165 8.68 -4.16 -27.05
CA PRO A 165 9.37 -4.35 -25.79
C PRO A 165 9.37 -3.10 -24.90
N ASN A 166 9.17 -1.92 -25.49
CA ASN A 166 9.08 -0.65 -24.77
C ASN A 166 7.88 -0.59 -23.83
N PHE A 167 6.85 -1.43 -24.05
CA PHE A 167 5.80 -1.57 -23.06
C PHE A 167 6.34 -2.20 -21.77
N ASN A 168 7.34 -3.07 -21.81
CA ASN A 168 7.88 -3.64 -20.57
C ASN A 168 8.78 -2.70 -19.75
N GLU A 169 8.88 -1.42 -20.12
CA GLU A 169 9.60 -0.40 -19.33
C GLU A 169 8.82 -0.02 -18.07
N MET A 170 9.54 0.21 -16.96
CA MET A 170 8.95 0.85 -15.78
C MET A 170 8.27 2.17 -16.15
N SER A 171 7.24 2.50 -15.39
CA SER A 171 6.61 3.82 -15.37
C SER A 171 6.59 4.38 -13.96
N GLN A 172 6.25 5.65 -13.84
CA GLN A 172 6.13 6.35 -12.57
C GLN A 172 5.21 5.67 -11.55
N ASP A 173 3.98 5.33 -11.94
CA ASP A 173 2.99 4.68 -11.07
C ASP A 173 3.52 3.37 -10.50
N GLN A 174 4.15 2.55 -11.35
CA GLN A 174 4.79 1.31 -10.93
C GLN A 174 5.91 1.55 -9.91
N ALA A 175 6.76 2.55 -10.14
CA ALA A 175 7.84 2.87 -9.24
C ALA A 175 7.33 3.30 -7.85
N TYR A 176 6.29 4.13 -7.80
CA TYR A 176 5.73 4.59 -6.53
C TYR A 176 5.08 3.48 -5.72
N HIS A 177 4.39 2.52 -6.36
CA HIS A 177 3.81 1.38 -5.65
C HIS A 177 4.87 0.35 -5.23
N VAL A 178 5.98 0.20 -5.97
CA VAL A 178 7.15 -0.57 -5.50
C VAL A 178 7.78 0.11 -4.28
N LEU A 179 8.00 1.42 -4.34
CA LEU A 179 8.57 2.19 -3.22
C LEU A 179 7.68 2.11 -1.96
N LEU A 180 6.35 2.06 -2.12
CA LEU A 180 5.41 1.80 -1.02
C LEU A 180 5.70 0.48 -0.31
N GLY A 181 5.86 -0.61 -1.07
CA GLY A 181 6.18 -1.93 -0.51
C GLY A 181 7.53 -1.94 0.21
N LEU A 182 8.56 -1.38 -0.43
CA LEU A 182 9.91 -1.30 0.13
C LEU A 182 9.98 -0.43 1.38
N ALA A 183 9.20 0.65 1.44
CA ALA A 183 9.09 1.51 2.63
C ALA A 183 8.45 0.79 3.82
N LEU A 184 7.43 -0.04 3.58
CA LEU A 184 6.86 -0.89 4.64
C LEU A 184 7.88 -1.91 5.16
N VAL A 185 8.70 -2.49 4.29
CA VAL A 185 9.80 -3.37 4.74
C VAL A 185 10.78 -2.58 5.62
N LYS A 186 11.17 -1.37 5.20
CA LYS A 186 12.03 -0.49 6.00
C LYS A 186 11.43 -0.20 7.39
N ALA A 187 10.15 0.14 7.44
CA ALA A 187 9.47 0.56 8.66
C ALA A 187 9.20 -0.60 9.63
N LEU A 188 8.85 -1.78 9.12
CA LEU A 188 8.26 -2.85 9.92
C LEU A 188 9.16 -4.08 10.12
N VAL A 189 10.13 -4.32 9.24
CA VAL A 189 11.00 -5.49 9.32
C VAL A 189 12.31 -5.09 10.02
N PRO A 190 12.67 -5.68 11.17
CA PRO A 190 13.90 -5.35 11.87
C PRO A 190 15.16 -5.55 11.01
N ALA A 191 16.16 -4.70 11.21
CA ALA A 191 17.36 -4.64 10.38
C ALA A 191 18.21 -5.92 10.40
N GLU A 192 18.08 -6.73 11.45
CA GLU A 192 18.76 -8.00 11.67
C GLU A 192 18.06 -9.21 11.04
N VAL A 193 16.82 -9.06 10.54
CA VAL A 193 16.12 -10.17 9.89
C VAL A 193 16.83 -10.53 8.59
N GLU A 194 17.35 -11.76 8.56
CA GLU A 194 18.08 -12.33 7.44
C GLU A 194 17.47 -13.66 7.01
N VAL A 195 17.41 -13.89 5.70
CA VAL A 195 17.02 -15.16 5.09
C VAL A 195 18.05 -15.49 4.01
N ASP A 196 18.68 -16.65 4.11
CA ASP A 196 19.66 -17.14 3.13
C ASP A 196 20.76 -16.11 2.75
N GLY A 197 21.26 -15.37 3.74
CA GLY A 197 22.28 -14.33 3.56
C GLY A 197 21.75 -12.95 3.13
N ARG A 198 20.43 -12.82 2.88
CA ARG A 198 19.79 -11.55 2.50
C ARG A 198 19.19 -10.87 3.73
N ARG A 199 19.75 -9.72 4.12
CA ARG A 199 19.17 -8.85 5.16
C ARG A 199 18.00 -8.08 4.57
N LEU A 200 16.78 -8.48 4.89
CA LEU A 200 15.57 -8.06 4.16
C LEU A 200 15.36 -6.54 4.17
N ASN A 201 15.56 -5.90 5.34
CA ASN A 201 15.46 -4.45 5.48
C ASN A 201 16.52 -3.70 4.65
N ALA A 202 17.79 -4.07 4.81
CA ALA A 202 18.90 -3.43 4.10
C ALA A 202 18.80 -3.61 2.57
N ASP A 203 18.34 -4.77 2.13
CA ASP A 203 18.07 -5.05 0.72
C ASP A 203 16.93 -4.16 0.17
N ALA A 204 15.82 -4.04 0.90
CA ALA A 204 14.72 -3.15 0.50
C ALA A 204 15.17 -1.69 0.39
N VAL A 205 15.96 -1.20 1.36
CA VAL A 205 16.55 0.15 1.33
C VAL A 205 17.47 0.32 0.12
N ALA A 206 18.33 -0.66 -0.17
CA ALA A 206 19.24 -0.60 -1.31
C ALA A 206 18.49 -0.56 -2.64
N GLN A 207 17.43 -1.37 -2.80
CA GLN A 207 16.59 -1.38 -4.01
C GLN A 207 15.85 -0.05 -4.18
N ALA A 208 15.18 0.44 -3.13
CA ALA A 208 14.46 1.70 -3.16
C ALA A 208 15.40 2.88 -3.49
N THR A 209 16.59 2.90 -2.89
CA THR A 209 17.60 3.93 -3.16
C THR A 209 18.02 3.96 -4.63
N ARG A 210 18.20 2.79 -5.27
CA ARG A 210 18.52 2.75 -6.71
C ARG A 210 17.38 3.31 -7.56
N ILE A 211 16.14 2.89 -7.30
CA ILE A 211 14.95 3.40 -8.01
C ILE A 211 14.85 4.92 -7.88
N LEU A 212 14.99 5.46 -6.66
CA LEU A 212 14.93 6.90 -6.41
C LEU A 212 16.04 7.67 -7.13
N ARG A 213 17.28 7.15 -7.09
CA ARG A 213 18.40 7.74 -7.84
C ARG A 213 18.18 7.69 -9.34
N HIS A 214 17.53 6.65 -9.86
CA HIS A 214 17.20 6.54 -11.27
C HIS A 214 16.16 7.60 -11.69
N ILE A 215 15.05 7.71 -10.95
CA ILE A 215 13.99 8.68 -11.21
C ILE A 215 14.51 10.13 -11.11
N ALA A 216 15.32 10.40 -10.09
CA ALA A 216 15.88 11.72 -9.81
C ALA A 216 17.26 11.95 -10.45
N ALA A 217 17.68 11.11 -11.41
CA ALA A 217 19.00 11.20 -12.02
C ALA A 217 19.25 12.50 -12.77
N ARG A 218 18.17 13.23 -13.14
CA ARG A 218 18.23 14.43 -13.96
C ARG A 218 17.31 15.53 -13.43
N PRO A 219 17.65 16.82 -13.64
CA PRO A 219 16.82 17.95 -13.20
C PRO A 219 15.44 18.04 -13.88
N ASP A 220 15.26 17.41 -15.03
CA ASP A 220 13.96 17.36 -15.73
C ASP A 220 13.00 16.34 -15.13
N TRP A 221 13.48 15.46 -14.24
CA TRP A 221 12.72 14.39 -13.61
C TRP A 221 11.98 13.51 -14.64
N VAL A 222 12.60 13.30 -15.81
CA VAL A 222 12.09 12.37 -16.82
C VAL A 222 12.72 11.01 -16.60
N ILE A 223 11.90 9.98 -16.38
CA ILE A 223 12.34 8.58 -16.28
C ILE A 223 12.79 8.11 -17.66
N ARG A 224 13.99 7.52 -17.74
CA ARG A 224 14.62 7.18 -19.03
C ARG A 224 15.12 5.76 -19.05
N ASN A 225 15.02 5.10 -20.19
CA ASN A 225 15.62 3.79 -20.41
C ASN A 225 17.12 3.95 -20.69
N PRO A 226 18.01 3.57 -19.75
CA PRO A 226 19.46 3.71 -19.91
C PRO A 226 20.02 2.75 -20.97
N ALA A 227 19.37 1.61 -21.20
CA ALA A 227 19.78 0.66 -22.23
C ALA A 227 19.58 1.22 -23.63
N CYS A 228 18.54 2.02 -23.85
CA CYS A 228 18.17 2.50 -25.18
C CYS A 228 18.62 3.95 -25.43
N GLY A 229 19.84 4.29 -25.00
CA GLY A 229 20.44 5.61 -25.23
C GLY A 229 19.78 6.73 -24.42
N ASP A 230 19.30 6.42 -23.21
CA ASP A 230 18.70 7.40 -22.30
C ASP A 230 17.49 8.14 -22.91
N ARG A 231 16.70 7.45 -23.72
CA ARG A 231 15.40 7.99 -24.16
C ARG A 231 14.37 7.94 -23.03
N PRO A 232 13.37 8.83 -23.00
CA PRO A 232 12.24 8.69 -22.09
C PRO A 232 11.57 7.31 -22.22
N VAL A 233 11.07 6.78 -21.10
CA VAL A 233 10.27 5.56 -21.11
C VAL A 233 8.95 5.78 -21.85
N ALA A 234 8.38 4.71 -22.41
CA ALA A 234 7.19 4.81 -23.26
C ALA A 234 5.91 5.19 -22.51
N ARG A 235 5.88 5.01 -21.18
CA ARG A 235 4.69 5.23 -20.34
C ARG A 235 5.07 5.93 -19.04
N GLY A 236 4.40 7.02 -18.72
CA GLY A 236 4.53 7.70 -17.41
C GLY A 236 5.96 8.11 -17.08
N ASP A 237 6.66 8.75 -18.03
CA ASP A 237 8.04 9.20 -17.89
C ASP A 237 8.17 10.49 -17.05
N ALA A 238 7.16 11.37 -17.07
CA ALA A 238 7.23 12.68 -16.46
C ALA A 238 7.01 12.66 -14.92
N ALA A 239 8.10 12.69 -14.14
CA ALA A 239 8.09 12.72 -12.67
C ALA A 239 8.28 14.08 -12.01
N GLY A 240 8.44 15.15 -12.79
CA GLY A 240 8.67 16.49 -12.25
C GLY A 240 7.61 16.98 -11.27
N ALA A 241 6.31 16.76 -11.55
CA ALA A 241 5.22 17.18 -10.67
C ALA A 241 5.19 16.45 -9.31
N TYR A 242 5.88 15.33 -9.21
CA TYR A 242 5.94 14.46 -8.03
C TYR A 242 7.32 14.52 -7.35
N SER A 243 8.22 15.39 -7.83
CA SER A 243 9.60 15.48 -7.36
C SER A 243 9.72 15.72 -5.87
N ARG A 244 8.89 16.59 -5.29
CA ARG A 244 8.86 16.88 -3.85
C ARG A 244 8.45 15.68 -3.00
N GLY A 245 7.34 15.02 -3.35
CA GLY A 245 6.94 13.77 -2.69
C GLY A 245 8.00 12.67 -2.83
N THR A 246 8.62 12.56 -4.01
CA THR A 246 9.69 11.58 -4.26
C THR A 246 10.97 11.90 -3.46
N ALA A 247 11.32 13.17 -3.32
CA ALA A 247 12.44 13.60 -2.46
C ALA A 247 12.17 13.29 -0.99
N ALA A 248 10.92 13.44 -0.53
CA ALA A 248 10.49 13.08 0.81
C ALA A 248 10.60 11.56 1.06
N ILE A 249 10.21 10.72 0.09
CA ILE A 249 10.48 9.27 0.13
C ILE A 249 11.99 9.01 0.23
N ALA A 250 12.80 9.68 -0.57
CA ALA A 250 14.25 9.48 -0.55
C ALA A 250 14.87 9.83 0.80
N ASN A 251 14.44 10.94 1.39
CA ASN A 251 14.83 11.33 2.74
C ASN A 251 14.45 10.25 3.76
N PHE A 252 13.20 9.76 3.73
CA PHE A 252 12.74 8.68 4.60
C PHE A 252 13.55 7.40 4.39
N ILE A 253 13.63 6.87 3.16
CA ILE A 253 14.27 5.58 2.83
C ILE A 253 15.75 5.57 3.19
N THR A 254 16.45 6.69 3.02
CA THR A 254 17.90 6.76 3.20
C THR A 254 18.33 7.38 4.53
N ASP A 255 17.38 7.67 5.42
CA ASP A 255 17.65 8.37 6.69
C ASP A 255 18.40 9.69 6.46
N GLY A 256 18.00 10.42 5.40
CA GLY A 256 18.61 11.68 4.97
C GLY A 256 19.93 11.55 4.20
N ALA A 257 20.46 10.35 3.97
CA ALA A 257 21.72 10.17 3.23
C ALA A 257 21.61 10.53 1.73
N PHE A 258 20.40 10.59 1.18
CA PHE A 258 20.11 11.05 -0.17
C PHE A 258 18.78 11.80 -0.21
N VAL A 259 18.83 13.07 -0.57
CA VAL A 259 17.67 13.93 -0.82
C VAL A 259 17.90 14.61 -2.17
N PRO A 260 17.20 14.20 -3.24
CA PRO A 260 17.38 14.80 -4.56
C PRO A 260 16.87 16.24 -4.59
N GLU A 261 17.45 17.06 -5.47
CA GLU A 261 16.96 18.42 -5.72
C GLU A 261 15.57 18.39 -6.36
N GLU A 262 14.64 19.13 -5.77
CA GLU A 262 13.28 19.27 -6.26
C GLU A 262 13.22 20.09 -7.56
N ASN A 263 12.24 19.81 -8.41
CA ASN A 263 11.96 20.64 -9.58
C ASN A 263 11.17 21.90 -9.17
N ILE A 264 11.28 22.99 -9.94
CA ILE A 264 10.44 24.20 -9.80
C ILE A 264 8.93 23.92 -9.81
N LEU A 265 8.52 22.77 -10.36
CA LEU A 265 7.15 22.25 -10.28
C LEU A 265 6.71 21.85 -8.85
N GLY A 266 7.52 22.07 -7.81
CA GLY A 266 7.11 21.90 -6.41
C GLY A 266 5.86 22.70 -6.02
N THR A 267 5.50 23.76 -6.77
CA THR A 267 4.22 24.44 -6.61
C THR A 267 3.01 23.57 -6.97
N LEU A 268 3.14 22.65 -7.94
CA LEU A 268 2.10 21.67 -8.27
C LEU A 268 1.88 20.67 -7.14
N TRP A 269 2.93 20.33 -6.39
CA TRP A 269 2.83 19.45 -5.22
C TRP A 269 1.91 20.03 -4.15
N ASP A 270 1.99 21.34 -3.91
CA ASP A 270 1.12 22.02 -2.93
C ASP A 270 -0.32 22.14 -3.44
N LEU A 271 -0.54 22.26 -4.75
CA LEU A 271 -1.89 22.14 -5.33
C LEU A 271 -2.48 20.74 -5.12
N GLY A 272 -1.66 19.70 -4.96
CA GLY A 272 -2.10 18.34 -4.67
C GLY A 272 -2.79 18.16 -3.33
N ARG A 273 -2.73 19.16 -2.43
CA ARG A 273 -3.49 19.12 -1.18
C ARG A 273 -5.00 19.28 -1.41
N ASP A 274 -5.39 19.94 -2.49
CA ASP A 274 -6.79 20.24 -2.79
C ASP A 274 -7.48 19.03 -3.45
N PRO A 275 -8.52 18.42 -2.83
CA PRO A 275 -9.26 17.33 -3.44
C PRO A 275 -9.92 17.69 -4.79
N ASP A 276 -10.11 18.98 -5.07
CA ASP A 276 -10.68 19.49 -6.32
C ASP A 276 -9.61 19.90 -7.35
N ALA A 277 -8.33 19.61 -7.10
CA ALA A 277 -7.23 19.97 -8.00
C ALA A 277 -7.50 19.43 -9.42
N ALA A 278 -7.38 20.30 -10.43
CA ALA A 278 -7.82 20.00 -11.79
C ALA A 278 -7.12 18.77 -12.42
N PHE A 279 -5.89 18.47 -12.00
CA PHE A 279 -5.16 17.31 -12.51
C PHE A 279 -5.64 15.98 -11.92
N TYR A 280 -6.46 15.97 -10.87
CA TYR A 280 -7.17 14.78 -10.36
C TYR A 280 -8.35 14.34 -11.23
N ARG A 281 -8.69 15.10 -12.27
CA ARG A 281 -9.55 14.60 -13.36
C ARG A 281 -8.99 13.33 -13.98
N ASN A 282 -7.66 13.18 -13.98
CA ASN A 282 -7.03 11.87 -14.11
C ASN A 282 -6.80 11.30 -12.71
N VAL A 283 -7.62 10.30 -12.34
CA VAL A 283 -7.57 9.62 -11.04
C VAL A 283 -6.24 8.90 -10.81
N ASP A 284 -5.49 8.59 -11.87
CA ASP A 284 -4.16 8.00 -11.76
C ASP A 284 -3.18 8.96 -11.04
N ASN A 285 -3.32 10.27 -11.26
CA ASN A 285 -2.50 11.27 -10.56
C ASN A 285 -2.80 11.29 -9.05
N LEU A 286 -4.07 11.09 -8.66
CA LEU A 286 -4.48 11.13 -7.26
C LEU A 286 -3.85 9.99 -6.47
N HIS A 287 -3.93 8.75 -6.96
CA HIS A 287 -3.39 7.62 -6.20
C HIS A 287 -1.86 7.68 -6.11
N MET A 288 -1.20 8.22 -7.14
CA MET A 288 0.25 8.43 -7.13
C MET A 288 0.64 9.47 -6.08
N ILE A 289 -0.02 10.62 -6.03
CA ILE A 289 0.23 11.64 -4.99
C ILE A 289 -0.04 11.08 -3.60
N MET A 290 -1.17 10.41 -3.39
CA MET A 290 -1.49 9.84 -2.08
C MET A 290 -0.49 8.76 -1.65
N ALA A 291 -0.05 7.89 -2.58
CA ALA A 291 0.96 6.88 -2.31
C ALA A 291 2.29 7.52 -1.87
N ILE A 292 2.80 8.49 -2.63
CA ILE A 292 4.11 9.08 -2.32
C ILE A 292 4.07 10.02 -1.12
N ALA A 293 2.96 10.73 -0.90
CA ALA A 293 2.76 11.53 0.30
C ALA A 293 2.70 10.65 1.55
N ALA A 294 1.96 9.52 1.50
CA ALA A 294 1.87 8.60 2.62
C ALA A 294 3.22 7.98 2.98
N VAL A 295 4.02 7.61 1.98
CA VAL A 295 5.35 7.02 2.20
C VAL A 295 6.36 8.07 2.67
N GLY A 296 6.40 9.23 2.01
CA GLY A 296 7.44 10.24 2.24
C GLY A 296 7.16 11.24 3.36
N ASP A 297 5.96 11.22 3.95
CA ASP A 297 5.46 12.33 4.78
C ASP A 297 5.45 13.66 4.00
N GLY A 298 4.89 13.61 2.80
CA GLY A 298 5.17 14.60 1.75
C GLY A 298 4.68 16.03 2.00
N TRP A 299 3.84 16.27 3.01
CA TRP A 299 3.42 17.60 3.46
C TRP A 299 3.79 17.87 4.94
N GLY A 300 4.71 17.08 5.50
CA GLY A 300 5.15 17.17 6.89
C GLY A 300 3.98 17.00 7.86
N ASP A 301 3.88 17.90 8.83
CA ASP A 301 2.80 17.88 9.82
C ASP A 301 1.42 17.79 9.13
N GLU A 302 1.18 18.42 7.99
CA GLU A 302 -0.14 18.41 7.33
C GLU A 302 -0.51 17.08 6.63
N THR A 303 0.44 16.16 6.45
CA THR A 303 0.25 15.01 5.56
C THR A 303 -0.98 14.17 5.90
N LEU A 304 -1.20 13.90 7.19
CA LEU A 304 -2.32 13.07 7.61
C LEU A 304 -3.68 13.73 7.32
N ASP A 305 -3.83 15.04 7.52
CA ASP A 305 -5.10 15.73 7.24
C ASP A 305 -5.42 15.63 5.76
N VAL A 306 -4.43 15.98 4.94
CA VAL A 306 -4.54 15.98 3.49
C VAL A 306 -4.87 14.57 2.99
N LEU A 307 -4.21 13.53 3.49
CA LEU A 307 -4.50 12.16 3.09
C LEU A 307 -5.89 11.69 3.48
N VAL A 308 -6.40 12.09 4.65
CA VAL A 308 -7.77 11.78 5.07
C VAL A 308 -8.78 12.48 4.15
N ASP A 309 -8.58 13.75 3.84
CA ASP A 309 -9.46 14.52 2.97
C ASP A 309 -9.46 13.98 1.53
N LEU A 310 -8.27 13.71 0.97
CA LEU A 310 -8.11 13.13 -0.37
C LEU A 310 -8.67 11.70 -0.47
N ALA A 311 -8.69 10.94 0.62
CA ALA A 311 -9.21 9.58 0.63
C ALA A 311 -10.73 9.53 0.47
N VAL A 312 -11.47 10.51 0.99
CA VAL A 312 -12.95 10.47 1.09
C VAL A 312 -13.64 10.29 -0.28
N PRO A 313 -13.32 11.06 -1.35
CA PRO A 313 -14.05 10.95 -2.61
C PRO A 313 -13.94 9.58 -3.28
N GLN A 314 -12.84 8.87 -3.07
CA GLN A 314 -12.56 7.57 -3.69
C GLN A 314 -12.68 6.38 -2.71
N GLY A 315 -12.86 6.64 -1.42
CA GLY A 315 -12.79 5.63 -0.37
C GLY A 315 -11.39 5.05 -0.20
N TRP A 316 -10.32 5.81 -0.47
CA TRP A 316 -8.95 5.31 -0.45
C TRP A 316 -8.28 5.45 0.92
N HIS A 317 -8.97 4.99 1.97
CA HIS A 317 -8.52 5.10 3.36
C HIS A 317 -7.27 4.26 3.68
N VAL A 318 -6.78 3.45 2.73
CA VAL A 318 -5.50 2.74 2.85
C VAL A 318 -4.31 3.70 3.01
N TYR A 319 -4.34 4.88 2.38
CA TYR A 319 -3.20 5.81 2.38
C TYR A 319 -2.99 6.54 3.72
N PRO A 320 -4.02 7.09 4.40
CA PRO A 320 -3.82 7.61 5.76
C PRO A 320 -3.41 6.51 6.77
N LEU A 321 -3.92 5.27 6.61
CA LEU A 321 -3.46 4.14 7.44
C LEU A 321 -2.00 3.79 7.16
N LEU A 322 -1.59 3.78 5.88
CA LEU A 322 -0.20 3.56 5.47
C LEU A 322 0.75 4.59 6.08
N HIS A 323 0.41 5.88 5.97
CA HIS A 323 1.18 6.97 6.58
C HIS A 323 1.35 6.76 8.08
N ARG A 324 0.25 6.46 8.77
CA ARG A 324 0.26 6.20 10.21
C ARG A 324 1.18 5.04 10.61
N VAL A 325 1.18 3.96 9.83
CA VAL A 325 2.01 2.78 10.05
C VAL A 325 3.50 3.08 9.81
N ILE A 326 3.84 3.88 8.81
CA ILE A 326 5.24 4.22 8.47
C ILE A 326 5.82 5.25 9.45
N HIS A 327 5.08 6.33 9.75
CA HIS A 327 5.63 7.52 10.44
C HIS A 327 5.27 7.62 11.91
N GLY A 328 4.40 6.74 12.43
CA GLY A 328 4.31 6.55 13.87
C GLY A 328 3.72 7.70 14.69
N GLU A 329 2.52 8.20 14.39
CA GLU A 329 1.80 9.15 15.25
C GLU A 329 1.00 8.53 16.43
N ALA A 330 1.54 7.53 17.13
CA ALA A 330 0.79 6.85 18.17
C ALA A 330 0.43 7.79 19.34
N GLY A 331 -0.87 7.97 19.57
CA GLY A 331 -1.38 8.85 20.61
C GLY A 331 -1.32 10.34 20.30
N SER A 332 -0.99 10.74 19.06
CA SER A 332 -1.13 12.15 18.66
C SER A 332 -2.63 12.52 18.75
N PRO A 333 -3.01 13.64 19.40
CA PRO A 333 -4.41 14.08 19.47
C PRO A 333 -5.07 14.20 18.08
N ARG A 334 -4.24 14.37 17.05
CA ARG A 334 -4.63 14.48 15.65
C ARG A 334 -5.00 13.14 15.02
N TRP A 335 -4.18 12.09 15.18
CA TRP A 335 -4.55 10.72 14.78
C TRP A 335 -5.85 10.29 15.48
N CYS A 336 -6.04 10.74 16.71
CA CYS A 336 -7.23 10.42 17.48
C CYS A 336 -8.54 10.94 16.91
N SER A 337 -8.54 12.14 16.34
CA SER A 337 -9.73 12.67 15.69
C SER A 337 -9.90 12.12 14.28
N LEU A 338 -8.81 12.05 13.50
CA LEU A 338 -8.89 11.79 12.06
C LEU A 338 -8.71 10.32 11.70
N GLY A 339 -7.79 9.64 12.38
CA GLY A 339 -7.53 8.22 12.21
C GLY A 339 -8.76 7.38 12.51
N ALA A 340 -9.56 7.74 13.51
CA ALA A 340 -10.81 7.04 13.85
C ALA A 340 -11.77 6.97 12.65
N ALA A 341 -11.99 8.09 11.94
CA ALA A 341 -12.86 8.11 10.77
C ALA A 341 -12.31 7.26 9.61
N ALA A 342 -10.99 7.32 9.36
CA ALA A 342 -10.35 6.49 8.35
C ALA A 342 -10.42 5.00 8.73
N GLY A 343 -10.24 4.67 10.00
CA GLY A 343 -10.34 3.32 10.55
C GLY A 343 -11.76 2.75 10.43
N ASP A 344 -12.78 3.52 10.80
CA ASP A 344 -14.18 3.12 10.68
C ASP A 344 -14.55 2.86 9.21
N ALA A 345 -14.12 3.73 8.29
CA ALA A 345 -14.36 3.56 6.86
C ALA A 345 -13.61 2.34 6.28
N ALA A 346 -12.37 2.09 6.72
CA ALA A 346 -11.61 0.91 6.36
C ALA A 346 -12.26 -0.39 6.90
N ALA A 347 -12.71 -0.40 8.14
CA ALA A 347 -13.40 -1.53 8.74
C ALA A 347 -14.73 -1.82 8.02
N ALA A 348 -15.51 -0.78 7.72
CA ALA A 348 -16.72 -0.92 6.92
C ALA A 348 -16.44 -1.54 5.55
N MET A 349 -15.36 -1.10 4.88
CA MET A 349 -14.94 -1.62 3.59
C MET A 349 -14.51 -3.09 3.65
N LEU A 350 -13.76 -3.51 4.67
CA LEU A 350 -13.42 -4.92 4.87
C LEU A 350 -14.68 -5.78 5.05
N GLY A 351 -15.65 -5.28 5.84
CA GLY A 351 -16.92 -5.93 6.10
C GLY A 351 -17.83 -6.08 4.87
N GLU A 352 -17.54 -5.39 3.76
CA GLU A 352 -18.29 -5.55 2.52
C GLU A 352 -18.05 -6.89 1.84
N LEU A 353 -16.87 -7.52 2.00
CA LEU A 353 -16.55 -8.77 1.33
C LEU A 353 -17.10 -9.95 2.15
N PRO A 354 -18.24 -10.55 1.76
CA PRO A 354 -18.89 -11.55 2.59
C PRO A 354 -17.99 -12.78 2.78
N ALA A 355 -18.16 -13.48 3.90
CA ALA A 355 -17.47 -14.74 4.15
C ALA A 355 -17.72 -15.72 2.99
N GLY A 356 -16.64 -16.25 2.40
CA GLY A 356 -16.69 -17.13 1.24
C GLY A 356 -16.74 -16.45 -0.13
N ALA A 357 -16.98 -15.14 -0.20
CA ALA A 357 -16.88 -14.39 -1.46
C ALA A 357 -15.42 -14.23 -1.91
N GLU A 358 -15.24 -13.99 -3.21
CA GLU A 358 -13.94 -13.77 -3.86
C GLU A 358 -13.91 -12.38 -4.51
N PRO A 359 -12.76 -11.67 -4.46
CA PRO A 359 -12.52 -10.49 -5.27
C PRO A 359 -12.66 -10.83 -6.76
N ARG A 360 -13.72 -10.30 -7.36
CA ARG A 360 -14.15 -10.61 -8.71
C ARG A 360 -15.01 -9.47 -9.26
N SER A 361 -14.85 -9.17 -10.55
CA SER A 361 -15.77 -8.27 -11.25
C SER A 361 -17.14 -8.92 -11.41
N PRO A 362 -18.24 -8.17 -11.26
CA PRO A 362 -19.57 -8.72 -11.47
C PRO A 362 -19.73 -9.22 -12.92
N ARG A 363 -20.49 -10.31 -13.08
CA ARG A 363 -20.97 -10.73 -14.41
C ARG A 363 -22.14 -9.84 -14.84
N PRO A 364 -22.52 -9.80 -16.13
CA PRO A 364 -23.67 -9.03 -16.58
C PRO A 364 -24.91 -9.41 -15.75
N GLY A 365 -25.50 -8.45 -15.02
CA GLY A 365 -26.59 -8.72 -14.08
C GLY A 365 -26.74 -7.74 -12.90
N GLY A 366 -25.78 -6.85 -12.68
CA GLY A 366 -25.86 -5.80 -11.64
C GLY A 366 -24.52 -5.53 -10.98
N PRO A 367 -24.44 -4.54 -10.08
CA PRO A 367 -23.23 -4.30 -9.30
C PRO A 367 -22.90 -5.50 -8.40
N ALA A 368 -21.62 -5.66 -8.09
CA ALA A 368 -21.17 -6.61 -7.08
C ALA A 368 -21.69 -6.21 -5.69
N VAL A 369 -21.80 -7.20 -4.80
CA VAL A 369 -22.19 -6.99 -3.39
C VAL A 369 -21.06 -6.45 -2.53
N HIS A 370 -19.85 -6.34 -3.09
CA HIS A 370 -18.64 -5.85 -2.45
C HIS A 370 -17.85 -5.00 -3.43
N SER A 371 -16.93 -4.22 -2.91
CA SER A 371 -16.20 -3.23 -3.70
C SER A 371 -14.79 -3.64 -4.17
N PHE A 372 -14.40 -4.88 -3.88
CA PHE A 372 -13.18 -5.53 -4.38
C PHE A 372 -13.38 -6.16 -5.78
N THR A 373 -13.62 -5.31 -6.78
CA THR A 373 -13.94 -5.71 -8.17
C THR A 373 -12.86 -5.36 -9.17
N SER A 374 -11.64 -5.09 -8.70
CA SER A 374 -10.45 -4.85 -9.52
C SER A 374 -9.23 -5.55 -8.91
N SER A 375 -8.12 -5.55 -9.64
CA SER A 375 -6.81 -6.04 -9.16
C SER A 375 -6.32 -5.27 -7.93
N ASN A 376 -6.54 -3.95 -7.97
CA ASN A 376 -6.30 -3.06 -6.86
C ASN A 376 -7.42 -2.01 -6.81
N ARG A 377 -8.17 -1.99 -5.72
CA ARG A 377 -9.25 -1.04 -5.46
C ARG A 377 -8.76 0.40 -5.30
N PHE A 378 -7.58 0.60 -4.73
CA PHE A 378 -7.10 1.91 -4.28
C PHE A 378 -6.40 2.74 -5.35
N ILE A 379 -6.36 2.23 -6.57
CA ILE A 379 -5.89 2.96 -7.76
C ILE A 379 -7.02 3.13 -8.79
N ARG A 380 -8.26 2.77 -8.41
CA ARG A 380 -9.43 2.83 -9.28
C ARG A 380 -10.47 3.77 -8.70
N PRO A 381 -11.19 4.53 -9.54
CA PRO A 381 -12.16 5.48 -9.05
C PRO A 381 -13.32 4.76 -8.36
N ALA A 382 -13.95 5.40 -7.37
CA ALA A 382 -15.09 4.86 -6.63
C ALA A 382 -16.25 4.42 -7.55
N ALA A 383 -16.44 5.09 -8.68
CA ALA A 383 -17.43 4.69 -9.68
C ALA A 383 -17.21 3.28 -10.25
N ARG A 384 -15.98 2.74 -10.16
CA ARG A 384 -15.61 1.39 -10.60
C ARG A 384 -15.62 0.36 -9.48
N ALA A 385 -15.72 0.80 -8.22
CA ALA A 385 -15.67 -0.04 -7.02
C ALA A 385 -16.58 -1.28 -7.09
N TYR A 386 -17.82 -1.12 -7.55
CA TYR A 386 -18.82 -2.20 -7.55
C TYR A 386 -19.15 -2.74 -8.94
N VAL A 387 -18.54 -2.23 -10.00
CA VAL A 387 -18.82 -2.65 -11.38
C VAL A 387 -17.60 -3.27 -12.07
N GLY A 388 -16.42 -3.05 -11.53
CA GLY A 388 -15.14 -3.46 -12.12
C GLY A 388 -14.75 -2.65 -13.35
N PRO A 389 -13.54 -2.88 -13.89
CA PRO A 389 -13.10 -2.31 -15.15
C PRO A 389 -13.99 -2.71 -16.33
N GLU A 390 -14.01 -1.91 -17.39
CA GLU A 390 -14.70 -2.30 -18.62
C GLU A 390 -14.09 -3.59 -19.21
N GLY A 391 -14.95 -4.47 -19.74
CA GLY A 391 -14.51 -5.76 -20.28
C GLY A 391 -13.98 -6.75 -19.23
N SER A 392 -14.19 -6.48 -17.93
CA SER A 392 -13.68 -7.35 -16.86
C SER A 392 -14.67 -8.36 -16.32
N ALA A 393 -15.84 -8.53 -16.94
CA ALA A 393 -16.92 -9.33 -16.39
C ALA A 393 -16.46 -10.75 -16.02
N GLY A 394 -16.60 -11.13 -14.73
CA GLY A 394 -16.19 -12.44 -14.22
C GLY A 394 -14.69 -12.62 -13.97
N HIS A 395 -13.84 -11.64 -14.30
CA HIS A 395 -12.42 -11.64 -13.95
C HIS A 395 -12.23 -11.73 -12.45
N GLN A 396 -11.24 -12.52 -12.05
CA GLN A 396 -10.86 -12.77 -10.67
C GLN A 396 -9.57 -12.03 -10.33
N PHE A 397 -9.47 -11.55 -9.10
CA PHE A 397 -8.34 -10.73 -8.62
C PHE A 397 -7.73 -11.31 -7.35
N HIS A 398 -6.45 -11.09 -7.10
CA HIS A 398 -5.71 -11.73 -6.00
C HIS A 398 -6.13 -11.28 -4.59
N GLY A 399 -6.63 -10.05 -4.43
CA GLY A 399 -7.08 -9.50 -3.14
C GLY A 399 -5.97 -8.93 -2.25
N LEU A 400 -4.88 -8.44 -2.85
CA LEU A 400 -3.77 -7.82 -2.10
C LEU A 400 -4.18 -6.49 -1.47
N ASP A 401 -5.09 -5.77 -2.12
CA ASP A 401 -5.72 -4.57 -1.60
C ASP A 401 -6.50 -4.84 -0.31
N PHE A 402 -7.34 -5.89 -0.28
CA PHE A 402 -8.02 -6.34 0.94
C PHE A 402 -7.00 -6.71 2.04
N MET A 403 -6.00 -7.53 1.69
CA MET A 403 -5.00 -7.99 2.66
C MET A 403 -4.18 -6.84 3.24
N MET A 404 -3.77 -5.88 2.41
CA MET A 404 -3.06 -4.69 2.85
C MET A 404 -3.94 -3.83 3.77
N LEU A 405 -5.19 -3.54 3.37
CA LEU A 405 -6.11 -2.75 4.20
C LEU A 405 -6.33 -3.39 5.56
N HIS A 406 -6.55 -4.70 5.60
CA HIS A 406 -6.70 -5.49 6.82
C HIS A 406 -5.49 -5.32 7.74
N ASN A 407 -4.29 -5.53 7.21
CA ASN A 407 -3.07 -5.46 8.00
C ASN A 407 -2.77 -4.05 8.50
N LEU A 408 -2.89 -3.04 7.63
CA LEU A 408 -2.66 -1.64 8.03
C LEU A 408 -3.66 -1.20 9.09
N LEU A 409 -4.92 -1.60 8.99
CA LEU A 409 -5.93 -1.33 10.02
C LEU A 409 -5.54 -1.95 11.37
N ALA A 410 -5.12 -3.22 11.38
CA ALA A 410 -4.68 -3.88 12.61
C ALA A 410 -3.47 -3.16 13.26
N ILE A 411 -2.46 -2.82 12.47
CA ILE A 411 -1.22 -2.18 12.97
C ILE A 411 -1.48 -0.75 13.44
N ALA A 412 -2.23 0.04 12.66
CA ALA A 412 -2.47 1.46 12.97
C ALA A 412 -3.19 1.67 14.31
N PHE A 413 -3.92 0.66 14.79
CA PHE A 413 -4.71 0.69 16.02
C PHE A 413 -4.23 -0.31 17.10
N GLU A 414 -3.07 -0.94 16.95
CA GLU A 414 -2.50 -1.84 17.97
C GLU A 414 -2.06 -1.09 19.25
N VAL A 415 -1.61 0.16 19.12
CA VAL A 415 -1.16 0.99 20.25
C VAL A 415 -2.38 1.69 20.91
N PRO A 416 -2.50 1.70 22.26
CA PRO A 416 -3.68 2.17 22.96
C PRO A 416 -4.17 3.56 22.56
N VAL A 417 -5.50 3.64 22.57
CA VAL A 417 -6.37 4.67 22.04
C VAL A 417 -6.17 5.98 22.79
N CYS A 418 -5.87 7.02 22.05
CA CYS A 418 -6.56 8.31 22.12
C CYS A 418 -7.42 8.55 23.36
N GLY A 419 -6.79 9.01 24.44
CA GLY A 419 -7.48 9.37 25.67
C GLY A 419 -7.18 8.48 26.87
N ASP A 420 -6.43 7.38 26.72
CA ASP A 420 -5.75 6.82 27.88
C ASP A 420 -4.68 7.83 28.32
N PRO A 421 -4.76 8.39 29.55
CA PRO A 421 -3.70 9.23 30.04
C PRO A 421 -2.45 8.36 30.04
N VAL A 422 -1.46 8.72 29.20
CA VAL A 422 -0.12 8.16 29.29
C VAL A 422 0.28 8.39 30.73
N THR A 423 0.21 7.33 31.54
CA THR A 423 0.69 7.40 32.90
C THR A 423 2.17 7.65 32.70
N PRO A 424 2.68 8.86 33.05
CA PRO A 424 4.07 9.17 32.78
C PRO A 424 4.88 8.02 33.38
N PRO A 425 5.83 7.44 32.63
CA PRO A 425 6.65 6.36 33.15
C PRO A 425 7.16 6.85 34.50
N THR A 426 6.81 6.12 35.58
CA THR A 426 7.19 6.52 36.92
C THR A 426 8.71 6.57 36.96
N ASP A 427 9.21 7.78 36.86
CA ASP A 427 10.62 8.10 36.72
C ASP A 427 11.30 7.68 38.02
N SER A 428 11.94 6.52 37.97
CA SER A 428 12.74 5.98 39.07
C SER A 428 14.23 6.29 38.90
N GLY A 429 14.58 7.20 37.96
CA GLY A 429 15.96 7.52 37.60
C GLY A 429 16.39 8.93 38.00
N THR A 430 17.03 9.05 39.14
CA THR A 430 17.72 10.26 39.60
C THR A 430 18.86 10.71 38.66
N GLY A 431 18.68 11.88 38.02
CA GLY A 431 19.64 13.00 38.06
C GLY A 431 20.84 13.05 37.10
N GLY A 432 20.93 14.15 36.33
CA GLY A 432 22.18 14.66 35.77
C GLY A 432 21.97 15.80 34.75
N PRO A 433 22.44 17.04 34.98
CA PRO A 433 22.27 18.16 34.05
C PRO A 433 23.52 18.41 33.19
N SER A 434 23.32 18.62 31.89
CA SER A 434 24.21 19.35 30.96
C SER A 434 23.58 19.30 29.57
N ASP A 435 23.63 20.28 28.69
CA ASP A 435 23.98 21.69 28.74
C ASP A 435 23.53 22.27 27.38
N ALA A 436 23.35 23.59 27.34
CA ALA A 436 22.74 24.35 26.26
C ALA A 436 23.63 24.61 25.02
N GLY A 437 22.95 25.00 23.91
CA GLY A 437 23.51 25.78 22.79
C GLY A 437 23.49 25.03 21.45
N VAL A 438 23.10 25.59 20.30
CA VAL A 438 23.12 26.99 19.82
C VAL A 438 22.15 27.13 18.62
N ALA A 439 21.53 28.30 18.51
CA ALA A 439 20.66 28.80 17.44
C ALA A 439 21.42 29.23 16.16
N ALA A 440 20.78 29.25 14.98
CA ALA A 440 20.31 30.45 14.24
C ALA A 440 20.97 30.39 12.83
N ASP A 441 20.32 30.48 11.67
CA ASP A 441 19.51 31.55 11.03
C ASP A 441 20.17 31.89 9.67
N ALA A 442 19.34 32.05 8.61
CA ALA A 442 19.44 32.97 7.44
C ALA A 442 18.72 32.31 6.23
N ALA A 443 17.58 32.78 5.67
CA ALA A 443 17.24 34.07 5.04
C ALA A 443 18.19 34.44 3.88
N ALA A 444 17.80 34.92 2.69
CA ALA A 444 16.54 35.16 1.96
C ALA A 444 16.93 35.56 0.50
N ASP A 445 15.92 35.79 -0.35
CA ASP A 445 15.90 36.60 -1.62
C ASP A 445 16.49 36.00 -2.92
N ALA A 446 16.00 36.26 -4.15
CA ALA A 446 14.78 36.84 -4.73
C ALA A 446 14.90 36.79 -6.29
N ALA A 447 13.76 37.01 -6.99
CA ALA A 447 13.57 37.42 -8.41
C ALA A 447 13.73 36.35 -9.54
N ALA A 448 12.68 35.93 -10.26
CA ALA A 448 11.86 36.59 -11.31
C ALA A 448 12.42 36.41 -12.74
N ASP A 449 11.73 35.66 -13.61
CA ASP A 449 11.05 36.16 -14.84
C ASP A 449 10.64 35.05 -15.85
N ALA A 450 9.42 35.22 -16.36
CA ALA A 450 8.84 34.94 -17.68
C ALA A 450 9.35 33.80 -18.60
N ALA A 451 8.43 32.91 -19.04
CA ALA A 451 7.84 32.87 -20.40
C ALA A 451 7.53 31.44 -20.96
N ALA A 452 6.42 31.38 -21.70
CA ALA A 452 6.00 30.39 -22.73
C ALA A 452 5.61 28.97 -22.24
N GLY A 453 4.56 28.30 -22.73
CA GLY A 453 3.74 28.48 -23.93
C GLY A 453 3.83 27.23 -24.83
N ALA A 454 2.66 26.67 -25.19
CA ALA A 454 2.36 25.71 -26.28
C ALA A 454 2.07 24.22 -25.92
N ASP A 455 0.80 23.87 -26.12
CA ASP A 455 0.23 22.80 -26.97
C ASP A 455 0.57 21.30 -26.78
N GLY A 456 -0.48 20.55 -26.41
CA GLY A 456 -1.18 19.68 -27.36
C GLY A 456 -0.90 18.18 -27.34
N ALA A 457 -1.89 17.37 -26.90
CA ALA A 457 -2.46 16.23 -27.64
C ALA A 457 -3.47 15.46 -26.75
N ALA A 458 -4.73 15.88 -26.78
CA ALA A 458 -5.84 15.13 -26.22
C ALA A 458 -6.40 14.17 -27.27
N ALA A 459 -6.38 12.87 -26.99
CA ALA A 459 -7.05 11.85 -27.78
C ALA A 459 -8.34 11.41 -27.06
N GLY A 460 -9.46 11.45 -27.80
CA GLY A 460 -10.55 10.49 -27.67
C GLY A 460 -11.63 10.77 -26.62
N GLY A 461 -12.51 11.73 -26.90
CA GLY A 461 -13.79 11.87 -26.19
C GLY A 461 -14.80 10.82 -26.65
N GLY A 462 -15.40 10.11 -25.69
CA GLY A 462 -16.60 9.31 -25.85
C GLY A 462 -17.55 9.58 -24.68
N THR A 463 -18.63 10.31 -24.93
CA THR A 463 -19.72 10.54 -23.98
C THR A 463 -20.67 9.34 -23.95
N PRO A 464 -21.20 8.99 -22.75
CA PRO A 464 -22.56 8.51 -22.69
C PRO A 464 -23.40 9.31 -21.67
N THR A 465 -24.47 9.91 -22.17
CA THR A 465 -25.62 10.39 -21.40
C THR A 465 -26.48 9.22 -20.97
N GLY A 466 -26.86 9.17 -19.69
CA GLY A 466 -27.88 8.21 -19.23
C GLY A 466 -28.07 8.23 -17.71
N GLU A 467 -28.93 9.13 -17.24
CA GLU A 467 -29.52 9.11 -15.90
C GLU A 467 -30.17 7.75 -15.61
N MET A 468 -29.90 7.18 -14.43
CA MET A 468 -30.89 6.39 -13.71
C MET A 468 -30.77 6.63 -12.20
N SER A 469 -31.83 7.21 -11.66
CA SER A 469 -32.13 7.36 -10.25
C SER A 469 -32.66 6.04 -9.67
N GLY A 470 -32.27 5.73 -8.43
CA GLY A 470 -32.78 4.56 -7.71
C GLY A 470 -32.18 4.45 -6.33
N GLY A 471 -32.81 5.09 -5.35
CA GLY A 471 -32.44 4.98 -3.95
C GLY A 471 -32.86 3.64 -3.34
N CYS A 472 -32.02 3.08 -2.49
CA CYS A 472 -32.40 2.05 -1.52
C CYS A 472 -31.81 2.39 -0.16
N ALA A 473 -32.71 2.65 0.79
CA ALA A 473 -32.42 2.73 2.21
C ALA A 473 -32.27 1.32 2.78
N VAL A 474 -31.26 1.09 3.62
CA VAL A 474 -31.19 -0.10 4.47
C VAL A 474 -31.04 0.34 5.93
N SER A 475 -31.93 -0.21 6.75
CA SER A 475 -32.17 0.07 8.16
C SER A 475 -31.09 -0.49 9.07
N ALA A 476 -30.75 0.29 10.10
CA ALA A 476 -29.90 -0.10 11.22
C ALA A 476 -30.55 -1.18 12.11
N GLY A 477 -29.78 -2.23 12.44
CA GLY A 477 -30.10 -3.25 13.44
C GLY A 477 -29.02 -3.28 14.53
N ARG A 478 -29.48 -3.27 15.79
CA ARG A 478 -28.72 -3.13 17.05
C ARG A 478 -27.92 -4.39 17.47
N PRO A 479 -26.98 -4.26 18.45
CA PRO A 479 -25.92 -5.24 18.70
C PRO A 479 -26.34 -6.34 19.69
N LEU A 480 -25.67 -7.49 19.60
CA LEU A 480 -25.62 -8.49 20.66
C LEU A 480 -24.16 -8.80 21.03
N ALA A 481 -23.99 -9.00 22.33
CA ALA A 481 -22.76 -9.00 23.09
C ALA A 481 -21.76 -10.13 22.77
N ALA A 482 -20.48 -9.81 22.96
CA ALA A 482 -19.37 -10.76 23.12
C ALA A 482 -19.48 -11.49 24.50
N PRO A 483 -18.74 -12.61 24.76
CA PRO A 483 -17.28 -12.56 24.82
C PRO A 483 -16.55 -13.74 24.16
N TRP A 484 -15.35 -13.41 23.67
CA TRP A 484 -14.30 -14.34 23.24
C TRP A 484 -13.46 -14.83 24.41
N ALA A 485 -13.35 -16.15 24.56
CA ALA A 485 -12.32 -16.84 25.36
C ALA A 485 -12.18 -18.33 24.94
N GLY A 486 -12.29 -18.66 23.65
CA GLY A 486 -12.44 -20.07 23.26
C GLY A 486 -11.88 -20.44 21.91
N LEU A 487 -10.55 -20.44 21.74
CA LEU A 487 -9.89 -21.46 20.89
C LEU A 487 -8.35 -21.59 21.02
N VAL A 488 -7.71 -21.06 22.08
CA VAL A 488 -6.25 -21.27 22.31
C VAL A 488 -5.98 -22.31 23.42
N PHE A 489 -6.99 -22.73 24.19
CA PHE A 489 -6.80 -23.61 25.36
C PHE A 489 -6.77 -25.13 25.08
N VAL A 490 -7.02 -25.60 23.86
CA VAL A 490 -7.15 -27.05 23.60
C VAL A 490 -5.84 -27.74 23.18
N VAL A 491 -4.80 -27.00 22.81
CA VAL A 491 -3.49 -27.59 22.45
C VAL A 491 -2.44 -27.46 23.57
N GLY A 492 -2.60 -26.50 24.50
CA GLY A 492 -1.64 -26.25 25.58
C GLY A 492 -1.70 -27.21 26.78
N ALA A 493 -2.82 -27.88 27.04
CA ALA A 493 -3.00 -28.72 28.22
C ALA A 493 -2.45 -30.17 28.06
N ALA A 494 -2.15 -30.63 26.84
CA ALA A 494 -1.69 -31.99 26.59
C ALA A 494 -0.17 -32.19 26.71
N LEU A 495 0.64 -31.11 26.67
CA LEU A 495 2.11 -31.21 26.78
C LEU A 495 2.68 -30.95 28.18
N ALA A 496 1.90 -30.38 29.11
CA ALA A 496 2.39 -30.06 30.46
C ALA A 496 2.36 -31.24 31.45
N LEU A 497 1.75 -32.38 31.10
CA LEU A 497 1.65 -33.56 31.98
C LEU A 497 2.66 -34.69 31.68
N ARG A 498 3.58 -34.52 30.72
CA ARG A 498 4.54 -35.57 30.34
C ARG A 498 6.00 -35.34 30.76
N ARG A 499 6.30 -34.25 31.49
CA ARG A 499 7.67 -33.90 31.94
C ARG A 499 7.92 -33.96 33.45
N ARG A 500 7.08 -34.66 34.21
CA ARG A 500 7.41 -35.11 35.58
C ARG A 500 7.38 -36.63 35.66
N ARG A 501 8.43 -37.27 35.13
CA ARG A 501 8.95 -38.61 35.50
C ARG A 501 10.16 -38.91 34.61
N ARG A 502 11.32 -38.41 35.04
CA ARG A 502 12.63 -39.06 34.98
C ARG A 502 13.61 -38.20 35.75
#